data_AF-A0A6L5GP56-F1
#
_entry.id   AF-A0A6L5GP56-F1
#
_cell.length_a   1.000
_cell.length_b   1.000
_cell.length_c   1.000
_cell.angle_alpha   90.00
_cell.angle_beta   90.00
_cell.angle_gamma   90.00
#
_symmetry.space_group_name_H-M   'P 1'
#
loop_
_entity.id
_entity.type
_entity.pdbx_description
1 polymer ?
#
loop_
_entity_poly.entity_id
_entity_poly.type
_entity_poly.pdbx_seq_one_letter_code
_entity_poly.pdbx_strand_id
1 'polypeptide(L)'
;MAKFDFSRLKKTLKESAEDAKIAAEKAKKSVKENMPDSIKKVAQSETAIAISDKLNKAVEKGKSTLSETNERLKKTREDTKNALKEAKENKLKNLVSSETSLKIIYYLIISDGQINDDEKEQFNAIGQSMIDHFENVQSDITSKGDEILSHASEKAYSDLVYEAVILDLEHDHIESPEQSIKARQLLWNLIVVSYSDGLHSDTEQRIIEAIMRKWDISDSVLQEMLEAMETLLAIQGEKKRFSKSQRPYAEVQIQVKELENREAIIMQSIHQLIADE
;
A
#
# COMPACT_ATOMS: atom_id res chain seq x y z
N MET A 1 -7.46 -59.38 52.18
CA MET A 1 -7.92 -58.33 51.23
C MET A 1 -7.56 -56.97 51.80
N ALA A 2 -6.58 -56.28 51.21
CA ALA A 2 -6.23 -54.90 51.60
C ALA A 2 -7.18 -53.92 50.90
N LYS A 3 -7.88 -53.07 51.67
CA LYS A 3 -8.76 -52.02 51.14
C LYS A 3 -7.90 -50.82 50.72
N PHE A 4 -8.01 -50.42 49.47
CA PHE A 4 -7.32 -49.25 48.90
C PHE A 4 -7.93 -47.96 49.45
N ASP A 5 -7.11 -47.07 50.01
CA ASP A 5 -7.56 -45.85 50.69
C ASP A 5 -7.70 -44.68 49.69
N PHE A 6 -8.96 -44.37 49.34
CA PHE A 6 -9.34 -43.28 48.42
C PHE A 6 -9.20 -41.86 49.00
N SER A 7 -8.87 -41.71 50.29
CA SER A 7 -8.77 -40.40 50.94
C SER A 7 -7.52 -39.61 50.53
N ARG A 8 -6.39 -40.29 50.26
CA ARG A 8 -5.15 -39.67 49.78
C ARG A 8 -5.26 -39.16 48.33
N LEU A 9 -6.04 -39.85 47.49
CA LEU A 9 -6.24 -39.49 46.08
C LEU A 9 -7.10 -38.21 45.91
N LYS A 10 -8.06 -37.99 46.82
CA LYS A 10 -8.90 -36.78 46.80
C LYS A 10 -8.16 -35.52 47.26
N LYS A 11 -7.14 -35.66 48.11
CA LYS A 11 -6.33 -34.55 48.60
C LYS A 11 -5.35 -34.04 47.52
N THR A 12 -4.68 -34.96 46.84
CA THR A 12 -3.75 -34.64 45.73
C THR A 12 -4.47 -34.06 44.49
N LEU A 13 -5.72 -34.46 44.24
CA LEU A 13 -6.54 -33.89 43.16
C LEU A 13 -7.05 -32.47 43.45
N LYS A 14 -7.25 -32.09 44.72
CA LYS A 14 -7.61 -30.71 45.10
C LYS A 14 -6.41 -29.77 45.01
N GLU A 15 -5.24 -30.20 45.51
CA GLU A 15 -3.99 -29.42 45.45
C GLU A 15 -3.58 -29.17 43.97
N SER A 16 -3.68 -30.19 43.11
CA SER A 16 -3.41 -30.06 41.67
C SER A 16 -4.40 -29.12 40.93
N ALA A 17 -5.65 -29.02 41.39
CA ALA A 17 -6.65 -28.15 40.78
C ALA A 17 -6.48 -26.68 41.20
N GLU A 18 -5.98 -26.42 42.41
CA GLU A 18 -5.63 -25.08 42.87
C GLU A 18 -4.36 -24.55 42.18
N ASP A 19 -3.34 -25.39 42.01
CA ASP A 19 -2.13 -25.02 41.27
C ASP A 19 -2.40 -24.74 39.78
N ALA A 20 -3.30 -25.50 39.16
CA ALA A 20 -3.73 -25.27 37.78
C ALA A 20 -4.52 -23.96 37.62
N LYS A 21 -5.29 -23.56 38.64
CA LYS A 21 -6.07 -22.32 38.65
C LYS A 21 -5.15 -21.10 38.83
N ILE A 22 -4.15 -21.21 39.69
CA ILE A 22 -3.12 -20.18 39.91
C ILE A 22 -2.26 -20.01 38.65
N ALA A 23 -1.89 -21.10 37.97
CA ALA A 23 -1.15 -21.04 36.70
C ALA A 23 -1.98 -20.40 35.57
N ALA A 24 -3.29 -20.67 35.50
CA ALA A 24 -4.19 -20.08 34.52
C ALA A 24 -4.42 -18.57 34.76
N GLU A 25 -4.49 -18.11 36.01
CA GLU A 25 -4.54 -16.67 36.32
C GLU A 25 -3.20 -15.98 36.01
N LYS A 26 -2.07 -16.62 36.29
CA LYS A 26 -0.74 -16.09 35.97
C LYS A 26 -0.54 -15.96 34.45
N ALA A 27 -1.05 -16.91 33.67
CA ALA A 27 -1.06 -16.87 32.22
C ALA A 27 -2.01 -15.80 31.64
N LYS A 28 -3.18 -15.59 32.25
CA LYS A 28 -4.08 -14.47 31.86
C LYS A 28 -3.45 -13.11 32.17
N LYS A 29 -2.69 -12.99 33.25
CA LYS A 29 -2.01 -11.75 33.65
C LYS A 29 -0.80 -11.44 32.76
N SER A 30 0.01 -12.45 32.41
CA SER A 30 1.15 -12.29 31.49
C SER A 30 0.74 -11.97 30.05
N VAL A 31 -0.42 -12.47 29.60
CA VAL A 31 -1.00 -12.09 28.29
C VAL A 31 -1.52 -10.64 28.28
N LYS A 32 -1.95 -10.11 29.43
CA LYS A 32 -2.42 -8.72 29.57
C LYS A 32 -1.29 -7.70 29.71
N GLU A 33 -0.16 -8.10 30.31
CA GLU A 33 0.99 -7.21 30.58
C GLU A 33 1.97 -7.11 29.40
N ASN A 34 1.99 -8.06 28.45
CA ASN A 34 2.94 -8.09 27.31
C ASN A 34 2.32 -7.78 25.93
N MET A 35 1.21 -7.05 25.85
CA MET A 35 0.70 -6.53 24.56
C MET A 35 1.37 -5.18 24.24
N PRO A 36 2.05 -5.04 23.09
CA PRO A 36 2.43 -3.74 22.54
C PRO A 36 1.20 -2.85 22.39
N ASP A 37 1.31 -1.55 22.69
CA ASP A 37 0.17 -0.62 22.69
C ASP A 37 -0.55 -0.53 21.33
N SER A 38 0.10 -0.92 20.23
CA SER A 38 -0.48 -1.06 18.89
C SER A 38 -1.60 -2.11 18.81
N ILE A 39 -1.60 -3.13 19.69
CA ILE A 39 -2.64 -4.19 19.72
C ILE A 39 -3.85 -3.76 20.58
N LYS A 40 -3.69 -2.79 21.49
CA LYS A 40 -4.83 -2.23 22.25
C LYS A 40 -5.80 -1.42 21.37
N LYS A 41 -5.32 -0.78 20.30
CA LYS A 41 -6.17 0.00 19.37
C LYS A 41 -6.93 -0.85 18.35
N VAL A 42 -6.39 -2.00 17.94
CA VAL A 42 -7.05 -2.93 17.00
C VAL A 42 -8.24 -3.68 17.64
N ALA A 43 -8.33 -3.66 18.97
CA ALA A 43 -9.41 -4.25 19.76
C ALA A 43 -10.80 -3.58 19.58
N GLN A 44 -10.91 -2.55 18.72
CA GLN A 44 -12.17 -1.85 18.45
C GLN A 44 -12.84 -2.22 17.10
N SER A 45 -12.24 -3.10 16.30
CA SER A 45 -12.89 -3.58 15.06
C SER A 45 -13.83 -4.76 15.35
N GLU A 46 -15.06 -4.70 14.82
CA GLU A 46 -16.16 -5.66 15.03
C GLU A 46 -15.79 -7.13 14.74
N THR A 47 -14.71 -7.36 14.00
CA THR A 47 -14.14 -8.68 13.71
C THR A 47 -13.51 -9.35 14.92
N ALA A 48 -12.85 -8.60 15.82
CA ALA A 48 -12.19 -9.17 17.01
C ALA A 48 -13.22 -9.68 18.05
N ILE A 49 -14.38 -9.03 18.16
CA ILE A 49 -15.47 -9.42 19.06
C ILE A 49 -16.12 -10.73 18.56
N ALA A 50 -16.38 -10.83 17.25
CA ALA A 50 -16.90 -12.06 16.64
C ALA A 50 -15.94 -13.27 16.78
N ILE A 51 -14.63 -13.00 16.75
CA ILE A 51 -13.58 -14.02 16.95
C ILE A 51 -13.51 -14.44 18.43
N SER A 52 -13.61 -13.49 19.37
CA SER A 52 -13.66 -13.76 20.82
C SER A 52 -14.91 -14.57 21.21
N ASP A 53 -16.07 -14.25 20.65
CA ASP A 53 -17.32 -14.96 20.92
C ASP A 53 -17.35 -16.39 20.37
N LYS A 54 -16.74 -16.62 19.20
CA LYS A 54 -16.53 -17.98 18.66
C LYS A 54 -15.59 -18.79 19.55
N LEU A 55 -14.54 -18.15 20.10
CA LEU A 55 -13.60 -18.78 21.01
C LEU A 55 -14.28 -19.16 22.34
N ASN A 56 -15.07 -18.25 22.92
CA ASN A 56 -15.77 -18.47 24.18
C ASN A 56 -16.87 -19.55 24.05
N LYS A 57 -17.61 -19.58 22.93
CA LYS A 57 -18.59 -20.65 22.64
C LYS A 57 -17.96 -22.03 22.46
N ALA A 58 -16.73 -22.11 21.95
CA ALA A 58 -15.98 -23.35 21.84
C ALA A 58 -15.47 -23.85 23.20
N VAL A 59 -15.12 -22.93 24.10
CA VAL A 59 -14.67 -23.21 25.47
C VAL A 59 -15.82 -23.74 26.34
N GLU A 60 -17.04 -23.23 26.20
CA GLU A 60 -18.19 -23.72 27.00
C GLU A 60 -18.69 -25.11 26.59
N LYS A 61 -18.55 -25.50 25.32
CA LYS A 61 -19.06 -26.78 24.81
C LYS A 61 -18.18 -28.00 25.11
N GLY A 62 -16.98 -27.84 25.69
CA GLY A 62 -15.95 -28.89 25.73
C GLY A 62 -15.51 -29.36 27.12
N LYS A 63 -16.39 -30.02 27.89
CA LYS A 63 -16.03 -30.68 29.17
C LYS A 63 -15.40 -32.08 29.04
N SER A 64 -14.81 -32.44 27.90
CA SER A 64 -14.13 -33.73 27.70
C SER A 64 -12.69 -33.55 27.18
N THR A 65 -11.75 -34.22 27.87
CA THR A 65 -10.34 -34.52 27.48
C THR A 65 -9.40 -33.35 27.13
N LEU A 66 -8.63 -32.91 28.14
CA LEU A 66 -7.59 -31.86 28.10
C LEU A 66 -6.55 -31.97 26.96
N SER A 67 -6.27 -33.16 26.44
CA SER A 67 -5.29 -33.37 25.35
C SER A 67 -5.86 -32.99 23.98
N GLU A 68 -7.07 -33.47 23.67
CA GLU A 68 -7.77 -33.19 22.41
C GLU A 68 -8.17 -31.72 22.32
N THR A 69 -8.51 -31.08 23.45
CA THR A 69 -8.77 -29.65 23.51
C THR A 69 -7.52 -28.82 23.26
N ASN A 70 -6.35 -29.23 23.77
CA ASN A 70 -5.09 -28.50 23.55
C ASN A 70 -4.61 -28.62 22.10
N GLU A 71 -4.75 -29.77 21.46
CA GLU A 71 -4.45 -29.93 20.03
C GLU A 71 -5.39 -29.12 19.14
N ARG A 72 -6.70 -29.14 19.44
CA ARG A 72 -7.69 -28.30 18.73
C ARG A 72 -7.41 -26.81 18.90
N LEU A 73 -7.00 -26.37 20.09
CA LEU A 73 -6.63 -24.98 20.36
C LEU A 73 -5.35 -24.56 19.64
N LYS A 74 -4.32 -25.43 19.59
CA LYS A 74 -3.09 -25.17 18.81
C LYS A 74 -3.40 -25.05 17.32
N LYS A 75 -4.15 -26.01 16.77
CA LYS A 75 -4.57 -25.98 15.37
C LYS A 75 -5.38 -24.72 15.04
N THR A 76 -6.37 -24.38 15.88
CA THR A 76 -7.17 -23.17 15.68
C THR A 76 -6.32 -21.90 15.73
N ARG A 77 -5.31 -21.83 16.61
CA ARG A 77 -4.37 -20.69 16.67
C ARG A 77 -3.52 -20.59 15.40
N GLU A 78 -2.98 -21.71 14.92
CA GLU A 78 -2.21 -21.77 13.67
C GLU A 78 -3.08 -21.31 12.49
N ASP A 79 -4.30 -21.84 12.38
CA ASP A 79 -5.26 -21.50 11.32
C ASP A 79 -5.63 -20.01 11.37
N THR A 80 -5.86 -19.44 12.57
CA THR A 80 -6.11 -17.99 12.72
C THR A 80 -4.90 -17.13 12.40
N LYS A 81 -3.69 -17.60 12.70
CA LYS A 81 -2.45 -16.88 12.38
C LYS A 81 -2.20 -16.86 10.87
N ASN A 82 -2.45 -17.99 10.20
CA ASN A 82 -2.36 -18.09 8.75
C ASN A 82 -3.44 -17.24 8.06
N ALA A 83 -4.70 -17.31 8.51
CA ALA A 83 -5.77 -16.47 7.98
C ALA A 83 -5.50 -14.97 8.20
N LEU A 84 -4.89 -14.58 9.32
CA LEU A 84 -4.49 -13.18 9.57
C LEU A 84 -3.34 -12.76 8.65
N LYS A 85 -2.39 -13.66 8.38
CA LYS A 85 -1.29 -13.42 7.46
C LYS A 85 -1.79 -13.25 6.03
N GLU A 86 -2.64 -14.16 5.56
CA GLU A 86 -3.29 -14.09 4.24
C GLU A 86 -4.16 -12.84 4.09
N ALA A 87 -4.93 -12.47 5.11
CA ALA A 87 -5.71 -11.24 5.09
C ALA A 87 -4.83 -9.98 5.04
N LYS A 88 -3.68 -9.99 5.73
CA LYS A 88 -2.70 -8.90 5.69
C LYS A 88 -2.00 -8.83 4.33
N GLU A 89 -1.54 -9.95 3.80
CA GLU A 89 -0.91 -10.06 2.48
C GLU A 89 -1.89 -9.62 1.37
N ASN A 90 -3.15 -10.05 1.42
CA ASN A 90 -4.18 -9.61 0.47
C ASN A 90 -4.50 -8.11 0.58
N LYS A 91 -4.46 -7.52 1.78
CA LYS A 91 -4.70 -6.09 1.98
C LYS A 91 -3.55 -5.22 1.45
N LEU A 92 -2.34 -5.76 1.40
CA LEU A 92 -1.13 -5.06 0.95
C LEU A 92 -0.73 -5.38 -0.50
N LYS A 93 -1.40 -6.36 -1.13
CA LYS A 93 -1.03 -6.91 -2.45
C LYS A 93 -0.89 -5.83 -3.54
N ASN A 94 -1.73 -4.81 -3.49
CA ASN A 94 -1.85 -3.76 -4.49
C ASN A 94 -1.32 -2.40 -4.02
N LEU A 95 -0.53 -2.41 -2.95
CA LEU A 95 0.05 -1.21 -2.38
C LEU A 95 1.54 -1.14 -2.70
N VAL A 96 2.06 0.08 -2.69
CA VAL A 96 3.48 0.41 -2.81
C VAL A 96 3.78 1.54 -1.83
N SER A 97 4.91 1.49 -1.13
CA SER A 97 5.23 2.57 -0.18
C SER A 97 5.36 3.92 -0.91
N SER A 98 4.98 5.02 -0.24
CA SER A 98 5.07 6.35 -0.84
C SER A 98 6.52 6.73 -1.16
N GLU A 99 7.48 6.29 -0.34
CA GLU A 99 8.91 6.53 -0.58
C GLU A 99 9.39 5.82 -1.86
N THR A 100 9.10 4.52 -1.99
CA THR A 100 9.44 3.75 -3.20
C THR A 100 8.75 4.30 -4.43
N SER A 101 7.49 4.73 -4.30
CA SER A 101 6.74 5.38 -5.38
C SER A 101 7.46 6.63 -5.89
N LEU A 102 7.92 7.49 -4.98
CA LEU A 102 8.65 8.71 -5.35
C LEU A 102 10.01 8.41 -5.98
N LYS A 103 10.73 7.39 -5.51
CA LYS A 103 11.97 6.94 -6.16
C LYS A 103 11.72 6.51 -7.59
N ILE A 104 10.70 5.68 -7.82
CA ILE A 104 10.35 5.20 -9.16
C ILE A 104 9.94 6.35 -10.07
N ILE A 105 9.15 7.30 -9.58
CA ILE A 105 8.78 8.51 -10.34
C ILE A 105 10.03 9.32 -10.71
N TYR A 106 10.96 9.50 -9.77
CA TYR A 106 12.20 10.21 -10.06
C TYR A 106 13.11 9.45 -11.03
N TYR A 107 13.16 8.13 -10.93
CA TYR A 107 13.88 7.26 -11.87
C TYR A 107 13.31 7.34 -13.28
N LEU A 108 11.99 7.48 -13.41
CA LEU A 108 11.36 7.74 -14.70
C LEU A 108 11.85 9.07 -15.31
N ILE A 109 11.89 10.15 -14.52
CA ILE A 109 12.33 11.48 -14.99
C ILE A 109 13.77 11.43 -15.49
N ILE A 110 14.68 10.82 -14.73
CA ILE A 110 16.07 10.77 -15.17
C ILE A 110 16.27 9.78 -16.33
N SER A 111 15.30 8.94 -16.69
CA SER A 111 15.50 7.74 -17.52
C SER A 111 16.09 7.98 -18.92
N ASP A 112 15.91 9.18 -19.47
CA ASP A 112 16.44 9.60 -20.77
C ASP A 112 17.79 10.38 -20.65
N GLY A 113 18.24 10.62 -19.41
CA GLY A 113 19.45 11.33 -19.06
C GLY A 113 19.27 12.86 -19.01
N GLN A 114 18.06 13.35 -19.19
CA GLN A 114 17.69 14.76 -19.05
C GLN A 114 16.74 14.92 -17.88
N ILE A 115 16.62 16.14 -17.37
CA ILE A 115 15.62 16.46 -16.34
C ILE A 115 14.93 17.71 -16.85
N ASN A 116 13.66 17.58 -17.24
CA ASN A 116 12.87 18.71 -17.67
C ASN A 116 12.32 19.47 -16.44
N ASP A 117 12.22 20.80 -16.55
CA ASP A 117 11.62 21.65 -15.52
C ASP A 117 10.13 21.31 -15.32
N ASP A 118 9.40 20.97 -16.39
CA ASP A 118 7.97 20.62 -16.34
C ASP A 118 7.76 19.28 -15.59
N GLU A 119 8.60 18.27 -15.85
CA GLU A 119 8.59 16.99 -15.14
C GLU A 119 8.92 17.16 -13.65
N LYS A 120 9.91 18.00 -13.36
CA LYS A 120 10.32 18.30 -12.00
C LYS A 120 9.23 19.05 -11.24
N GLU A 121 8.48 19.93 -11.90
CA GLU A 121 7.30 20.58 -11.31
C GLU A 121 6.23 19.54 -10.96
N GLN A 122 5.92 18.61 -11.87
CA GLN A 122 4.96 17.53 -11.60
C GLN A 122 5.44 16.63 -10.45
N PHE A 123 6.71 16.24 -10.44
CA PHE A 123 7.30 15.46 -9.36
C PHE A 123 7.15 16.14 -7.99
N ASN A 124 7.44 17.44 -7.92
CA ASN A 124 7.31 18.21 -6.69
C ASN A 124 5.85 18.28 -6.23
N ALA A 125 4.91 18.55 -7.14
CA ALA A 125 3.49 18.61 -6.82
C ALA A 125 2.97 17.25 -6.30
N ILE A 126 3.35 16.18 -6.97
CA ILE A 126 3.02 14.80 -6.60
C ILE A 126 3.63 14.45 -5.23
N GLY A 127 4.90 14.76 -5.01
CA GLY A 127 5.61 14.53 -3.74
C GLY A 127 4.99 15.24 -2.55
N GLN A 128 4.67 16.54 -2.71
CA GLN A 128 3.99 17.33 -1.68
C GLN A 128 2.60 16.81 -1.34
N SER A 129 1.92 16.17 -2.29
CA SER A 129 0.61 15.55 -2.04
C SER A 129 0.68 14.19 -1.33
N MET A 130 1.83 13.50 -1.43
CA MET A 130 2.00 12.13 -0.91
C MET A 130 2.62 12.05 0.47
N ILE A 131 3.59 12.93 0.79
CA ILE A 131 4.39 12.83 2.02
C ILE A 131 4.53 14.19 2.70
N ASP A 132 4.22 14.23 4.00
CA ASP A 132 4.55 15.36 4.86
C ASP A 132 6.06 15.54 4.96
N HIS A 133 6.55 16.79 4.86
CA HIS A 133 7.98 17.11 4.83
C HIS A 133 8.75 16.51 3.63
N PHE A 134 8.11 16.47 2.46
CA PHE A 134 8.68 16.00 1.19
C PHE A 134 10.10 16.52 0.91
N GLU A 135 10.43 17.78 1.24
CA GLU A 135 11.75 18.37 1.00
C GLU A 135 12.92 17.54 1.56
N ASN A 136 12.72 16.89 2.71
CA ASN A 136 13.74 16.04 3.32
C ASN A 136 13.96 14.76 2.51
N VAL A 137 12.87 14.13 2.09
CA VAL A 137 12.89 12.89 1.30
C VAL A 137 13.39 13.16 -0.12
N GLN A 138 13.02 14.31 -0.68
CA GLN A 138 13.43 14.74 -2.01
C GLN A 138 14.94 14.78 -2.15
N SER A 139 15.66 15.38 -1.18
CA SER A 139 17.13 15.48 -1.23
C SER A 139 17.81 14.10 -1.31
N ASP A 140 17.30 13.13 -0.55
CA ASP A 140 17.83 11.77 -0.53
C ASP A 140 17.55 11.04 -1.85
N ILE A 141 16.37 11.23 -2.43
CA ILE A 141 15.98 10.66 -3.73
C ILE A 141 16.83 11.26 -4.85
N THR A 142 16.97 12.60 -4.88
CA THR A 142 17.75 13.28 -5.92
C THR A 142 19.22 12.88 -5.86
N SER A 143 19.80 12.79 -4.66
CA SER A 143 21.19 12.37 -4.50
C SER A 143 21.45 10.95 -5.04
N LYS A 144 20.49 10.02 -4.86
CA LYS A 144 20.61 8.66 -5.40
C LYS A 144 20.50 8.64 -6.92
N GLY A 145 19.60 9.42 -7.51
CA GLY A 145 19.53 9.52 -8.97
C GLY A 145 20.75 10.23 -9.57
N ASP A 146 21.33 11.21 -8.88
CA ASP A 146 22.58 11.85 -9.29
C ASP A 146 23.77 10.86 -9.28
N GLU A 147 23.80 9.94 -8.31
CA GLU A 147 24.76 8.84 -8.30
C GLU A 147 24.60 7.94 -9.53
N ILE A 148 23.36 7.57 -9.89
CA ILE A 148 23.05 6.79 -11.10
C ILE A 148 23.47 7.55 -12.37
N LEU A 149 23.19 8.86 -12.45
CA LEU A 149 23.60 9.75 -13.54
C LEU A 149 25.13 9.81 -13.69
N SER A 150 25.88 9.82 -12.57
CA SER A 150 27.34 9.92 -12.60
C SER A 150 28.07 8.65 -13.08
N HIS A 151 27.43 7.47 -12.99
CA HIS A 151 28.00 6.18 -13.41
C HIS A 151 27.65 5.79 -14.85
N ALA A 152 26.93 6.66 -15.57
CA ALA A 152 26.32 6.41 -16.87
C ALA A 152 27.28 6.68 -18.05
N SER A 153 28.13 5.71 -18.42
CA SER A 153 28.83 5.76 -19.71
C SER A 153 27.96 5.17 -20.84
N GLU A 154 27.14 6.04 -21.43
CA GLU A 154 26.59 6.07 -22.80
C GLU A 154 25.83 4.87 -23.42
N LYS A 155 25.78 3.66 -22.83
CA LYS A 155 24.90 2.59 -23.39
C LYS A 155 24.21 1.67 -22.38
N ALA A 156 24.59 1.74 -21.11
CA ALA A 156 23.94 0.97 -20.04
C ALA A 156 23.06 1.82 -19.13
N TYR A 157 22.90 3.12 -19.42
CA TYR A 157 22.20 4.05 -18.52
C TYR A 157 20.73 3.68 -18.31
N SER A 158 19.98 3.54 -19.40
CA SER A 158 18.58 3.10 -19.41
C SER A 158 18.40 1.79 -18.65
N ASP A 159 19.31 0.84 -18.85
CA ASP A 159 19.29 -0.44 -18.13
C ASP A 159 19.58 -0.26 -16.64
N LEU A 160 20.53 0.58 -16.23
CA LEU A 160 20.81 0.87 -14.82
C LEU A 160 19.61 1.50 -14.10
N VAL A 161 18.94 2.44 -14.76
CA VAL A 161 17.71 3.06 -14.24
C VAL A 161 16.61 2.02 -14.09
N TYR A 162 16.41 1.18 -15.12
CA TYR A 162 15.44 0.09 -15.08
C TYR A 162 15.73 -0.91 -13.95
N GLU A 163 16.99 -1.34 -13.80
CA GLU A 163 17.40 -2.25 -12.72
C GLU A 163 17.20 -1.62 -11.34
N ALA A 164 17.46 -0.32 -11.18
CA ALA A 164 17.17 0.40 -9.94
C ALA A 164 15.68 0.39 -9.59
N VAL A 165 14.81 0.59 -10.59
CA VAL A 165 13.35 0.46 -10.43
C VAL A 165 12.98 -0.95 -9.99
N ILE A 166 13.50 -1.99 -10.64
CA ILE A 166 13.20 -3.39 -10.27
C ILE A 166 13.68 -3.68 -8.85
N LEU A 167 14.89 -3.25 -8.48
CA LEU A 167 15.43 -3.46 -7.13
C LEU A 167 14.59 -2.78 -6.05
N ASP A 168 14.20 -1.51 -6.24
CA ASP A 168 13.36 -0.80 -5.27
C ASP A 168 11.95 -1.40 -5.21
N LEU A 169 11.42 -1.91 -6.33
CA LEU A 169 10.17 -2.66 -6.34
C LEU A 169 10.28 -3.98 -5.57
N GLU A 170 11.36 -4.74 -5.73
CA GLU A 170 11.55 -6.02 -5.04
C GLU A 170 11.77 -5.86 -3.53
N HIS A 171 12.45 -4.78 -3.12
CA HIS A 171 12.77 -4.50 -1.73
C HIS A 171 11.77 -3.56 -1.04
N ASP A 172 10.66 -3.23 -1.72
CA ASP A 172 9.64 -2.35 -1.15
C ASP A 172 9.08 -2.93 0.15
N HIS A 173 9.04 -2.09 1.19
CA HIS A 173 8.55 -2.45 2.50
C HIS A 173 7.43 -1.54 2.95
N ILE A 174 6.25 -2.11 3.13
CA ILE A 174 5.06 -1.37 3.55
C ILE A 174 4.84 -1.58 5.05
N GLU A 175 5.22 -0.59 5.85
CA GLU A 175 5.02 -0.60 7.30
C GLU A 175 3.55 -0.31 7.67
N SER A 176 2.93 0.65 6.96
CA SER A 176 1.55 1.08 7.17
C SER A 176 0.85 1.39 5.84
N PRO A 177 -0.43 1.01 5.66
CA PRO A 177 -1.23 1.43 4.51
C PRO A 177 -1.33 2.95 4.35
N GLU A 178 -1.21 3.70 5.45
CA GLU A 178 -1.30 5.18 5.46
C GLU A 178 -0.08 5.84 4.80
N GLN A 179 1.04 5.11 4.69
CA GLN A 179 2.29 5.56 4.05
C GLN A 179 2.51 4.85 2.71
N SER A 180 1.43 4.43 2.08
CA SER A 180 1.46 3.71 0.81
C SER A 180 0.39 4.24 -0.13
N ILE A 181 0.64 4.10 -1.41
CA ILE A 181 -0.33 4.37 -2.46
C ILE A 181 -0.72 3.07 -3.15
N LYS A 182 -1.86 3.12 -3.83
CA LYS A 182 -2.32 2.05 -4.71
C LYS A 182 -1.42 1.93 -5.95
N ALA A 183 -1.24 0.74 -6.50
CA ALA A 183 -0.42 0.56 -7.69
C ALA A 183 -1.00 1.28 -8.92
N ARG A 184 -2.33 1.34 -9.07
CA ARG A 184 -2.96 2.17 -10.11
C ARG A 184 -2.71 3.67 -9.91
N GLN A 185 -2.57 4.14 -8.67
CA GLN A 185 -2.18 5.53 -8.39
C GLN A 185 -0.74 5.78 -8.82
N LEU A 186 0.19 4.86 -8.54
CA LEU A 186 1.56 4.95 -9.02
C LEU A 186 1.59 5.01 -10.55
N LEU A 187 0.87 4.10 -11.22
CA LEU A 187 0.77 4.08 -12.69
C LEU A 187 0.28 5.42 -13.24
N TRP A 188 -0.80 5.97 -12.69
CA TRP A 188 -1.30 7.28 -13.08
C TRP A 188 -0.25 8.39 -12.90
N ASN A 189 0.45 8.41 -11.76
CA ASN A 189 1.50 9.40 -11.50
C ASN A 189 2.64 9.30 -12.52
N LEU A 190 3.03 8.09 -12.93
CA LEU A 190 4.05 7.89 -13.96
C LEU A 190 3.59 8.39 -15.34
N ILE A 191 2.32 8.19 -15.69
CA ILE A 191 1.73 8.72 -16.92
C ILE A 191 1.73 10.25 -16.90
N VAL A 192 1.31 10.87 -15.80
CA VAL A 192 1.28 12.33 -15.67
C VAL A 192 2.66 12.95 -15.87
N VAL A 193 3.70 12.33 -15.29
CA VAL A 193 5.08 12.81 -15.40
C VAL A 193 5.64 12.60 -16.81
N SER A 194 5.55 11.39 -17.37
CA SER A 194 6.04 11.08 -18.73
C SER A 194 5.36 11.87 -19.86
N TYR A 195 4.13 12.33 -19.66
CA TYR A 195 3.44 13.17 -20.65
C TYR A 195 3.71 14.67 -20.51
N SER A 196 4.49 15.09 -19.50
CA SER A 196 4.70 16.51 -19.22
C SER A 196 5.66 17.19 -20.20
N ASP A 197 6.64 16.47 -20.72
CA ASP A 197 7.60 16.97 -21.71
C ASP A 197 7.22 16.64 -23.18
N GLY A 198 6.28 15.70 -23.36
CA GLY A 198 5.81 15.21 -24.65
C GLY A 198 6.79 14.28 -25.38
N LEU A 199 7.84 13.80 -24.72
CA LEU A 199 8.85 12.91 -25.29
C LEU A 199 8.86 11.57 -24.55
N HIS A 200 8.18 10.58 -25.11
CA HIS A 200 8.16 9.25 -24.50
C HIS A 200 9.41 8.45 -24.84
N SER A 201 10.17 8.01 -23.82
CA SER A 201 11.36 7.18 -24.01
C SER A 201 11.06 5.68 -23.89
N ASP A 202 11.81 4.84 -24.61
CA ASP A 202 11.71 3.37 -24.50
C ASP A 202 11.91 2.89 -23.05
N THR A 203 12.71 3.61 -22.25
CA THR A 203 12.95 3.28 -20.83
C THR A 203 11.71 3.55 -19.99
N GLU A 204 11.02 4.66 -20.20
CA GLU A 204 9.79 4.99 -19.48
C GLU A 204 8.71 3.95 -19.76
N GLN A 205 8.57 3.55 -21.03
CA GLN A 205 7.65 2.48 -21.41
C GLN A 205 7.98 1.17 -20.68
N ARG A 206 9.27 0.80 -20.63
CA ARG A 206 9.71 -0.40 -19.89
C ARG A 206 9.37 -0.31 -18.40
N ILE A 207 9.53 0.86 -17.78
CA ILE A 207 9.18 1.11 -16.38
C ILE A 207 7.66 0.92 -16.19
N ILE A 208 6.83 1.54 -17.03
CA ILE A 208 5.36 1.40 -16.99
C ILE A 208 4.95 -0.07 -17.12
N GLU A 209 5.52 -0.80 -18.08
CA GLU A 209 5.26 -2.23 -18.26
C GLU A 209 5.69 -3.07 -17.04
N ALA A 210 6.79 -2.71 -16.36
CA ALA A 210 7.23 -3.40 -15.16
C ALA A 210 6.22 -3.23 -14.00
N ILE A 211 5.67 -2.02 -13.84
CA ILE A 211 4.60 -1.74 -12.87
C ILE A 211 3.36 -2.57 -13.22
N MET A 212 2.92 -2.56 -14.47
CA MET A 212 1.75 -3.34 -14.89
C MET A 212 1.93 -4.84 -14.62
N ARG A 213 3.10 -5.40 -14.99
CA ARG A 213 3.43 -6.81 -14.77
C ARG A 213 3.46 -7.18 -13.29
N LYS A 214 3.97 -6.30 -12.42
CA LYS A 214 4.09 -6.57 -10.98
C LYS A 214 2.73 -6.69 -10.30
N TRP A 215 1.77 -5.85 -10.67
CA TRP A 215 0.44 -5.79 -10.04
C TRP A 215 -0.69 -6.36 -10.91
N ASP A 216 -0.37 -7.01 -12.03
CA ASP A 216 -1.33 -7.60 -12.96
C ASP A 216 -2.38 -6.58 -13.45
N ILE A 217 -1.93 -5.36 -13.73
CA ILE A 217 -2.77 -4.29 -14.27
C ILE A 217 -3.00 -4.58 -15.76
N SER A 218 -4.26 -4.75 -16.14
CA SER A 218 -4.63 -5.03 -17.53
C SER A 218 -4.36 -3.85 -18.47
N ASP A 219 -4.01 -4.16 -19.72
CA ASP A 219 -3.80 -3.17 -20.79
C ASP A 219 -4.99 -2.22 -20.99
N SER A 220 -6.23 -2.68 -20.74
CA SER A 220 -7.42 -1.83 -20.83
C SER A 220 -7.40 -0.69 -19.82
N VAL A 221 -6.94 -0.94 -18.59
CA VAL A 221 -6.81 0.10 -17.55
C VAL A 221 -5.74 1.12 -17.95
N LEU A 222 -4.61 0.65 -18.50
CA LEU A 222 -3.58 1.55 -19.04
C LEU A 222 -4.17 2.41 -20.16
N GLN A 223 -4.86 1.81 -21.13
CA GLN A 223 -5.44 2.53 -22.25
C GLN A 223 -6.44 3.59 -21.80
N GLU A 224 -7.33 3.27 -20.86
CA GLU A 224 -8.27 4.25 -20.29
C GLU A 224 -7.55 5.43 -19.62
N MET A 225 -6.44 5.18 -18.90
CA MET A 225 -5.62 6.25 -18.32
C MET A 225 -4.93 7.11 -19.39
N LEU A 226 -4.37 6.50 -20.43
CA LEU A 226 -3.71 7.22 -21.52
C LEU A 226 -4.71 8.11 -22.28
N GLU A 227 -5.88 7.57 -22.64
CA GLU A 227 -6.95 8.33 -23.30
C GLU A 227 -7.45 9.50 -22.44
N ALA A 228 -7.56 9.28 -21.12
CA ALA A 228 -7.90 10.34 -20.18
C ALA A 228 -6.82 11.43 -20.14
N MET A 229 -5.54 11.06 -20.10
CA MET A 229 -4.42 12.01 -20.10
C MET A 229 -4.38 12.85 -21.38
N GLU A 230 -4.51 12.22 -22.54
CA GLU A 230 -4.57 12.93 -23.84
C GLU A 230 -5.74 13.93 -23.87
N THR A 231 -6.89 13.54 -23.33
CA THR A 231 -8.07 14.41 -23.25
C THR A 231 -7.81 15.60 -22.31
N LEU A 232 -7.17 15.38 -21.15
CA LEU A 232 -6.81 16.44 -20.21
C LEU A 232 -5.83 17.43 -20.85
N LEU A 233 -4.81 16.95 -21.56
CA LEU A 233 -3.86 17.79 -22.29
C LEU A 233 -4.55 18.63 -23.39
N ALA A 234 -5.50 18.04 -24.12
CA ALA A 234 -6.28 18.76 -25.12
C ALA A 234 -7.11 19.90 -24.49
N ILE A 235 -7.74 19.63 -23.33
CA ILE A 235 -8.48 20.63 -22.56
C ILE A 235 -7.55 21.75 -22.07
N GLN A 236 -6.40 21.42 -21.50
CA GLN A 236 -5.41 22.41 -21.05
C GLN A 236 -4.90 23.28 -22.20
N GLY A 237 -4.62 22.67 -23.35
CA GLY A 237 -4.25 23.38 -24.59
C GLY A 237 -5.35 24.34 -25.05
N GLU A 238 -6.61 23.94 -24.94
CA GLU A 238 -7.76 24.80 -25.24
C GLU A 238 -7.91 25.97 -24.25
N LYS A 239 -7.79 25.72 -22.94
CA LYS A 239 -7.77 26.77 -21.91
C LYS A 239 -6.66 27.80 -22.17
N LYS A 240 -5.46 27.34 -22.55
CA LYS A 240 -4.31 28.19 -22.92
C LYS A 240 -4.55 28.99 -24.20
N ARG A 241 -5.34 28.48 -25.15
CA ARG A 241 -5.77 29.23 -26.35
C ARG A 241 -6.78 30.31 -25.99
N PHE A 242 -7.73 30.01 -25.12
CA PHE A 242 -8.72 30.98 -24.64
C PHE A 242 -8.07 32.14 -23.88
N SER A 243 -7.11 31.86 -23.00
CA SER A 243 -6.39 32.90 -22.24
C SER A 243 -5.58 33.86 -23.12
N LYS A 244 -5.16 33.41 -24.30
CA LYS A 244 -4.45 34.23 -25.31
C LYS A 244 -5.37 34.89 -26.34
N SER A 245 -6.66 34.58 -26.33
CA SER A 245 -7.61 35.10 -27.31
C SER A 245 -7.99 36.55 -27.01
N GLN A 246 -8.26 37.35 -28.05
CA GLN A 246 -8.81 38.71 -27.91
C GLN A 246 -10.35 38.72 -27.80
N ARG A 247 -10.96 37.58 -27.45
CA ARG A 247 -12.42 37.47 -27.34
C ARG A 247 -12.94 38.19 -26.09
N PRO A 248 -14.21 38.63 -26.07
CA PRO A 248 -14.81 39.23 -24.89
C PRO A 248 -14.70 38.29 -23.68
N TYR A 249 -14.27 38.83 -22.54
CA TYR A 249 -14.05 38.06 -21.31
C TYR A 249 -15.27 37.22 -20.90
N ALA A 250 -16.48 37.77 -21.02
CA ALA A 250 -17.71 37.06 -20.66
C ALA A 250 -17.95 35.78 -21.49
N GLU A 251 -17.59 35.79 -22.77
CA GLU A 251 -17.69 34.60 -23.64
C GLU A 251 -16.59 33.59 -23.31
N VAL A 252 -15.38 34.06 -23.06
CA VAL A 252 -14.23 33.23 -22.67
C VAL A 252 -14.51 32.53 -21.35
N GLN A 253 -15.07 33.23 -20.36
CA GLN A 253 -15.33 32.67 -19.03
C GLN A 253 -16.34 31.51 -19.07
N ILE A 254 -17.37 31.59 -19.91
CA ILE A 254 -18.35 30.51 -20.07
C ILE A 254 -17.66 29.26 -20.63
N GLN A 255 -16.82 29.42 -21.65
CA GLN A 255 -16.09 28.31 -22.27
C GLN A 255 -15.06 27.70 -21.32
N VAL A 256 -14.29 28.54 -20.60
CA VAL A 256 -13.31 28.06 -19.60
C VAL A 256 -14.00 27.28 -18.49
N LYS A 257 -15.16 27.74 -18.00
CA LYS A 257 -15.92 27.04 -16.96
C LYS A 257 -16.43 25.67 -17.43
N GLU A 258 -16.88 25.59 -18.69
CA GLU A 258 -17.27 24.31 -19.29
C GLU A 258 -16.08 23.35 -19.40
N LEU A 259 -14.91 23.85 -19.80
CA LEU A 259 -13.67 23.07 -19.84
C LEU A 259 -13.24 22.58 -18.45
N GLU A 260 -13.36 23.42 -17.41
CA GLU A 260 -13.11 23.03 -16.02
C GLU A 260 -14.07 21.94 -15.53
N ASN A 261 -15.35 22.00 -15.92
CA ASN A 261 -16.31 20.94 -15.60
C ASN A 261 -15.92 19.61 -16.26
N ARG A 262 -15.48 19.62 -17.52
CA ARG A 262 -15.05 18.41 -18.24
C ARG A 262 -13.80 17.81 -17.61
N GLU A 263 -12.82 18.67 -17.28
CA GLU A 263 -11.60 18.30 -16.57
C GLU A 263 -11.95 17.59 -15.24
N ALA A 264 -12.88 18.15 -14.45
CA ALA A 264 -13.33 17.54 -13.20
C ALA A 264 -14.00 16.17 -13.38
N ILE A 265 -14.82 16.00 -14.42
CA ILE A 265 -15.48 14.71 -14.72
C ILE A 265 -14.44 13.65 -15.10
N ILE A 266 -13.46 13.99 -15.92
CA ILE A 266 -12.39 13.06 -16.33
C ILE A 266 -11.56 12.66 -15.11
N MET A 267 -11.16 13.63 -14.27
CA MET A 267 -10.42 13.34 -13.03
C MET A 267 -11.23 12.46 -12.06
N GLN A 268 -12.55 12.65 -11.98
CA GLN A 268 -13.41 11.77 -11.20
C GLN A 268 -13.42 10.33 -11.75
N SER A 269 -13.44 10.16 -13.07
CA SER A 269 -13.36 8.84 -13.71
C SER A 269 -12.04 8.15 -13.40
N ILE A 270 -10.92 8.89 -13.44
CA ILE A 270 -9.60 8.36 -13.07
C ILE A 270 -9.57 7.94 -11.59
N HIS A 271 -10.11 8.75 -10.69
CA HIS A 271 -10.20 8.39 -9.27
C HIS A 271 -11.03 7.11 -9.05
N GLN A 272 -12.10 6.90 -9.82
CA GLN A 272 -12.87 5.66 -9.78
C GLN A 272 -12.05 4.47 -10.30
N LEU A 273 -11.35 4.65 -11.42
CA LEU A 273 -10.48 3.61 -12.00
C LEU A 273 -9.37 3.17 -11.03
N ILE A 274 -8.81 4.11 -10.24
CA ILE A 274 -7.84 3.83 -9.17
C ILE A 274 -8.52 3.19 -7.95
N ALA A 275 -9.74 3.60 -7.62
CA ALA A 275 -10.49 3.05 -6.50
C ALA A 275 -10.94 1.59 -6.72
N ASP A 276 -11.19 1.20 -7.97
CA ASP A 276 -11.68 -0.13 -8.39
C ASP A 276 -10.60 -1.23 -8.43
N GLU A 277 -9.38 -0.92 -7.98
CA GLU A 277 -8.32 -1.87 -7.63
C GLU A 277 -8.52 -2.55 -6.27
#